data_AF-A0A821BYR7-F1
#
_entry.id   AF-A0A821BYR7-F1
#
_cell.length_a   1.000
_cell.length_b   1.000
_cell.length_c   1.000
_cell.angle_alpha   90.00
_cell.angle_beta   90.00
_cell.angle_gamma   90.00
#
_symmetry.space_group_name_H-M   'P 1'
#
loop_
_entity.id
_entity.type
_entity.pdbx_description
1 polymer ?
#
loop_
_entity_poly.entity_id
_entity_poly.type
_entity_poly.pdbx_seq_one_letter_code
_entity_poly.pdbx_strand_id
1 'polypeptide(L)'
;FQILNQRLHSIVESIHTLLEQIKLNNNNKIHCTNALQTFYSENVLSQISTLINSYCGLIEGGSRCSSEQITYLFEHSQQTLQYILDLFDFYHNYCDQVQIILELFSLYAEHVLIFTKCNYGKKTKEINADEDFNAHIYTLLNCLNHLLAKDFIDFSNDNSANTEVNVGDVVLYGLIICLPLIQSDNLLKIPSISSCYYKLVSSLCEQHSECIFRLLNPDQYSIFLSTIKLGLDNYDNEICKMCLETIQNLTLYTMKQQKLNQTNEKTKYLEHFLDYLLQEIVITTTTLSDLFDTLAGTIYTLICAYPNQFYHIL
;
A
#
# COMPACT_ATOMS: atom_id res chain seq x y z
N PHE A 1 -28.31 3.18 -14.33
CA PHE A 1 -27.58 1.99 -14.80
C PHE A 1 -27.07 2.11 -16.24
N GLN A 2 -27.92 2.25 -17.27
CA GLN A 2 -27.46 2.36 -18.68
C GLN A 2 -26.44 3.48 -18.94
N ILE A 3 -26.67 4.68 -18.39
CA ILE A 3 -25.74 5.82 -18.54
C ILE A 3 -24.41 5.56 -17.84
N LEU A 4 -24.42 4.93 -16.66
CA LEU A 4 -23.22 4.57 -15.91
C LEU A 4 -22.39 3.54 -16.68
N ASN A 5 -23.05 2.49 -17.18
CA ASN A 5 -22.42 1.43 -17.97
C ASN A 5 -21.80 1.99 -19.27
N GLN A 6 -22.54 2.80 -20.04
CA GLN A 6 -22.00 3.43 -21.25
C GLN A 6 -20.79 4.33 -20.97
N ARG A 7 -20.82 5.13 -19.91
CA ARG A 7 -19.70 6.00 -19.53
C ARG A 7 -18.49 5.21 -19.07
N LEU A 8 -18.70 4.19 -18.23
CA LEU A 8 -17.64 3.32 -17.75
C LEU A 8 -16.96 2.61 -18.93
N HIS A 9 -17.75 1.98 -19.81
CA HIS A 9 -17.22 1.27 -20.97
C HIS A 9 -16.42 2.19 -21.89
N SER A 10 -16.94 3.38 -22.19
CA SER A 10 -16.24 4.38 -23.01
C SER A 10 -14.91 4.82 -22.40
N ILE A 11 -14.85 5.05 -21.08
CA ILE A 11 -13.62 5.44 -20.39
C ILE A 11 -12.61 4.29 -20.39
N VAL A 12 -13.05 3.08 -20.06
CA VAL A 12 -12.18 1.89 -19.99
C VAL A 12 -11.61 1.55 -21.37
N GLU A 13 -12.43 1.58 -22.42
CA GLU A 13 -11.97 1.38 -23.80
C GLU A 13 -10.98 2.47 -24.24
N SER A 14 -11.22 3.72 -23.84
CA SER A 14 -10.30 4.84 -24.17
C SER A 14 -8.95 4.68 -23.47
N ILE A 15 -8.94 4.26 -22.21
CA ILE A 15 -7.71 3.98 -21.46
C ILE A 15 -6.98 2.77 -22.08
N HIS A 16 -7.69 1.70 -22.40
CA HIS A 16 -7.13 0.49 -22.98
C HIS A 16 -6.52 0.73 -24.38
N THR A 17 -7.24 1.43 -25.25
CA THR A 17 -6.76 1.77 -26.60
C THR A 17 -5.51 2.66 -26.56
N LEU A 18 -5.46 3.62 -25.62
CA LEU A 18 -4.29 4.47 -25.42
C LEU A 18 -3.07 3.64 -24.94
N LEU A 19 -3.29 2.67 -24.04
CA LEU A 19 -2.24 1.75 -23.60
C LEU A 19 -1.75 0.82 -24.70
N GLU A 20 -2.64 0.26 -25.53
CA GLU A 20 -2.24 -0.58 -26.65
C GLU A 20 -1.40 0.21 -27.66
N GLN A 21 -1.77 1.47 -27.94
CA GLN A 21 -0.98 2.36 -28.80
C GLN A 21 0.42 2.62 -28.23
N ILE A 22 0.56 2.75 -26.91
CA ILE A 22 1.85 2.88 -26.23
C ILE A 22 2.66 1.58 -26.33
N LYS A 23 2.04 0.42 -26.05
CA LYS A 23 2.71 -0.90 -26.03
C LYS A 23 3.16 -1.36 -27.43
N LEU A 24 2.33 -1.20 -28.46
CA LEU A 24 2.64 -1.58 -29.85
C LEU A 24 3.84 -0.80 -30.41
N ASN A 25 3.99 0.46 -30.03
CA ASN A 25 5.13 1.28 -30.47
C ASN A 25 6.42 1.04 -29.68
N ASN A 26 6.36 0.50 -28.46
CA ASN A 26 7.55 0.10 -27.72
C ASN A 26 8.16 -1.22 -28.22
N ASN A 27 7.32 -2.19 -28.62
CA ASN A 27 7.79 -3.49 -29.15
C ASN A 27 8.35 -3.38 -30.57
N ASN A 28 7.82 -2.44 -31.36
CA ASN A 28 8.43 -2.06 -32.63
C ASN A 28 9.60 -1.12 -32.32
N LYS A 29 10.84 -1.62 -32.26
CA LYS A 29 12.10 -0.83 -32.23
C LYS A 29 12.20 0.11 -33.44
N ILE A 30 11.33 1.11 -33.54
CA ILE A 30 11.40 2.16 -34.53
C ILE A 30 12.02 3.35 -33.82
N HIS A 31 13.29 3.58 -34.15
CA HIS A 31 13.99 4.84 -33.99
C HIS A 31 13.07 6.03 -34.35
N CYS A 32 12.37 6.59 -33.38
CA CYS A 32 11.64 7.83 -33.54
C CYS A 32 11.65 8.59 -32.22
N THR A 33 12.68 9.41 -32.02
CA THR A 33 12.67 10.54 -31.07
C THR A 33 11.39 11.37 -31.18
N ASN A 34 10.75 11.41 -32.36
CA ASN A 34 9.49 12.10 -32.61
C ASN A 34 8.24 11.38 -32.06
N ALA A 35 8.23 10.05 -31.99
CA ALA A 35 7.07 9.28 -31.52
C ALA A 35 6.93 9.33 -30.00
N LEU A 36 8.06 9.25 -29.29
CA LEU A 36 8.10 9.49 -27.84
C LEU A 36 7.72 10.95 -27.53
N GLN A 37 8.22 11.93 -28.29
CA GLN A 37 7.79 13.34 -28.15
C GLN A 37 6.28 13.56 -28.37
N THR A 38 5.61 12.78 -29.24
CA THR A 38 4.15 12.88 -29.39
C THR A 38 3.37 12.35 -28.19
N PHE A 39 3.83 11.31 -27.50
CA PHE A 39 3.16 10.81 -26.29
C PHE A 39 3.43 11.68 -25.06
N TYR A 40 4.56 12.40 -25.06
CA TYR A 40 4.86 13.45 -24.09
C TYR A 40 4.33 14.83 -24.50
N SER A 41 3.53 14.92 -25.58
CA SER A 41 2.92 16.18 -25.97
C SER A 41 1.83 16.59 -24.98
N GLU A 42 1.69 17.90 -24.74
CA GLU A 42 0.68 18.45 -23.82
C GLU A 42 -0.74 17.98 -24.15
N ASN A 43 -1.04 17.71 -25.43
CA ASN A 43 -2.33 17.17 -25.85
C ASN A 43 -2.61 15.76 -25.30
N VAL A 44 -1.62 14.86 -25.35
CA VAL A 44 -1.78 13.48 -24.86
C VAL A 44 -1.82 13.47 -23.34
N LEU A 45 -0.98 14.28 -22.69
CA LEU A 45 -1.00 14.46 -21.24
C LEU A 45 -2.35 15.01 -20.75
N SER A 46 -2.90 16.02 -21.43
CA SER A 46 -4.24 16.57 -21.14
C SER A 46 -5.36 15.55 -21.35
N GLN A 47 -5.25 14.70 -22.37
CA GLN A 47 -6.21 13.61 -22.60
C GLN A 47 -6.16 12.58 -21.46
N ILE A 48 -4.97 12.18 -21.01
CA ILE A 48 -4.80 11.26 -19.89
C ILE A 48 -5.38 11.87 -18.61
N SER A 49 -5.04 13.12 -18.30
CA SER A 49 -5.61 13.83 -17.15
C SER A 49 -7.13 13.88 -17.21
N THR A 50 -7.71 14.14 -18.39
CA THR A 50 -9.17 14.19 -18.56
C THR A 50 -9.81 12.82 -18.37
N LEU A 51 -9.19 11.75 -18.88
CA LEU A 51 -9.68 10.38 -18.73
C LEU A 51 -9.62 9.92 -17.27
N ILE A 52 -8.51 10.15 -16.58
CA ILE A 52 -8.36 9.74 -15.18
C ILE A 52 -9.30 10.57 -14.30
N ASN A 53 -9.38 11.89 -14.47
CA ASN A 53 -10.32 12.73 -13.72
C ASN A 53 -11.79 12.34 -13.98
N SER A 54 -12.13 11.96 -15.22
CA SER A 54 -13.46 11.45 -15.54
C SER A 54 -13.75 10.13 -14.83
N TYR A 55 -12.74 9.27 -14.69
CA TYR A 55 -12.83 8.03 -13.94
C TYR A 55 -12.95 8.28 -12.43
N CYS A 56 -12.18 9.23 -11.87
CA CYS A 56 -12.33 9.69 -10.49
C CYS A 56 -13.78 10.15 -10.21
N GLY A 57 -14.32 11.04 -11.04
CA GLY A 57 -15.70 11.51 -10.89
C GLY A 57 -16.74 10.38 -11.00
N LEU A 58 -16.44 9.32 -11.75
CA LEU A 58 -17.30 8.14 -11.86
C LEU A 58 -17.26 7.29 -10.59
N ILE A 59 -16.07 7.06 -10.01
CA ILE A 59 -15.92 6.37 -8.72
C ILE A 59 -16.57 7.18 -7.60
N GLU A 60 -16.34 8.50 -7.52
CA GLU A 60 -16.90 9.36 -6.47
C GLU A 60 -18.43 9.40 -6.55
N GLY A 61 -18.97 9.60 -7.76
CA GLY A 61 -20.42 9.60 -7.98
C GLY A 61 -21.03 8.23 -7.69
N GLY A 62 -20.37 7.15 -8.12
CA GLY A 62 -20.81 5.79 -7.90
C GLY A 62 -20.81 5.34 -6.43
N SER A 63 -19.80 5.78 -5.68
CA SER A 63 -19.65 5.52 -4.24
C SER A 63 -20.79 6.12 -3.40
N ARG A 64 -21.48 7.14 -3.92
CA ARG A 64 -22.62 7.81 -3.28
C ARG A 64 -23.99 7.27 -3.72
N CYS A 65 -24.02 6.26 -4.59
CA CYS A 65 -25.24 5.72 -5.19
C CYS A 65 -25.74 4.43 -4.49
N SER A 66 -26.75 3.77 -5.07
CA SER A 66 -27.34 2.53 -4.52
C SER A 66 -26.33 1.36 -4.46
N SER A 67 -26.58 0.38 -3.58
CA SER A 67 -25.67 -0.77 -3.39
C SER A 67 -25.37 -1.56 -4.67
N GLU A 68 -26.31 -1.61 -5.62
CA GLU A 68 -26.12 -2.26 -6.92
C GLU A 68 -25.08 -1.54 -7.79
N GLN A 69 -25.02 -0.21 -7.74
CA GLN A 69 -24.07 0.59 -8.53
C GLN A 69 -22.66 0.50 -7.93
N ILE A 70 -22.56 0.51 -6.61
CA ILE A 70 -21.29 0.30 -5.89
C ILE A 70 -20.70 -1.07 -6.24
N THR A 71 -21.53 -2.12 -6.25
CA THR A 71 -21.11 -3.48 -6.63
C THR A 71 -20.68 -3.57 -8.08
N TYR A 72 -21.46 -3.00 -9.00
CA TYR A 72 -21.11 -2.99 -10.43
C TYR A 72 -19.80 -2.27 -10.72
N LEU A 73 -19.55 -1.13 -10.07
CA LEU A 73 -18.30 -0.40 -10.22
C LEU A 73 -17.13 -1.13 -9.61
N PHE A 74 -17.34 -1.82 -8.49
CA PHE A 74 -16.33 -2.65 -7.87
C PHE A 74 -15.86 -3.73 -8.86
N GLU A 75 -16.77 -4.54 -9.41
CA GLU A 75 -16.46 -5.60 -10.37
C GLU A 75 -15.64 -5.13 -11.59
N HIS A 76 -15.93 -3.93 -12.11
CA HIS A 76 -15.29 -3.40 -13.32
C HIS A 76 -14.05 -2.53 -13.02
N SER A 77 -13.80 -2.22 -11.76
CA SER A 77 -12.69 -1.33 -11.36
C SER A 77 -11.33 -2.00 -11.45
N GLN A 78 -11.25 -3.32 -11.22
CA GLN A 78 -9.97 -4.04 -11.13
C GLN A 78 -9.15 -3.95 -12.42
N GLN A 79 -9.79 -4.24 -13.56
CA GLN A 79 -9.13 -4.19 -14.87
C GLN A 79 -8.69 -2.76 -15.21
N THR A 80 -9.52 -1.78 -14.88
CA THR A 80 -9.23 -0.36 -15.11
C THR A 80 -8.04 0.10 -14.28
N LEU A 81 -7.93 -0.37 -13.04
CA LEU A 81 -6.81 -0.06 -12.16
C LEU A 81 -5.49 -0.63 -12.68
N GLN A 82 -5.51 -1.85 -13.22
CA GLN A 82 -4.33 -2.47 -13.82
C GLN A 82 -3.82 -1.66 -15.02
N TYR A 83 -4.73 -1.16 -15.86
CA TYR A 83 -4.38 -0.27 -16.96
C TYR A 83 -3.75 1.04 -16.45
N ILE A 84 -4.26 1.59 -15.36
CA ILE A 84 -3.74 2.85 -14.80
C ILE A 84 -2.38 2.65 -14.13
N LEU A 85 -2.10 1.46 -13.56
CA LEU A 85 -0.75 1.09 -13.12
C LEU A 85 0.25 1.07 -14.28
N ASP A 86 -0.13 0.47 -15.42
CA ASP A 86 0.71 0.47 -16.62
C ASP A 86 0.99 1.91 -17.13
N LEU A 87 0.00 2.81 -17.03
CA LEU A 87 0.17 4.24 -17.35
C LEU A 87 1.09 4.94 -16.35
N PHE A 88 0.95 4.63 -15.06
CA PHE A 88 1.82 5.15 -14.01
C PHE A 88 3.29 4.73 -14.23
N ASP A 89 3.53 3.51 -14.72
CA ASP A 89 4.85 3.03 -15.14
C ASP A 89 5.40 3.83 -16.32
N PHE A 90 4.56 4.25 -17.26
CA PHE A 90 4.99 5.00 -18.43
C PHE A 90 5.21 6.51 -18.16
N TYR A 91 4.38 7.13 -17.32
CA TYR A 91 4.39 8.58 -17.05
C TYR A 91 5.01 8.96 -15.68
N HIS A 92 5.83 8.09 -15.10
CA HIS A 92 6.44 8.29 -13.78
C HIS A 92 7.26 9.60 -13.63
N ASN A 93 7.75 10.20 -14.73
CA ASN A 93 8.50 11.47 -14.71
C ASN A 93 7.64 12.73 -14.83
N TYR A 94 6.30 12.63 -14.80
CA TYR A 94 5.39 13.76 -14.98
C TYR A 94 4.57 14.00 -13.72
N CYS A 95 4.97 15.00 -12.91
CA CYS A 95 4.37 15.29 -11.60
C CYS A 95 2.84 15.40 -11.64
N ASP A 96 2.28 16.12 -12.62
CA ASP A 96 0.83 16.30 -12.76
C ASP A 96 0.09 14.96 -13.01
N GLN A 97 0.67 14.08 -13.83
CA GLN A 97 0.06 12.77 -14.12
C GLN A 97 0.14 11.85 -12.90
N VAL A 98 1.28 11.87 -12.19
CA VAL A 98 1.47 11.13 -10.96
C VAL A 98 0.47 11.59 -9.90
N GLN A 99 0.28 12.90 -9.73
CA GLN A 99 -0.67 13.45 -8.77
C GLN A 99 -2.12 12.99 -9.03
N ILE A 100 -2.57 13.01 -10.28
CA ILE A 100 -3.93 12.58 -10.64
C ILE A 100 -4.11 11.07 -10.44
N ILE A 101 -3.08 10.27 -10.75
CA ILE A 101 -3.10 8.82 -10.51
C ILE A 101 -3.14 8.52 -9.00
N LEU A 102 -2.42 9.30 -8.19
CA LEU A 102 -2.44 9.19 -6.73
C LEU A 102 -3.82 9.51 -6.15
N GLU A 103 -4.48 10.55 -6.66
CA GLU A 103 -5.85 10.90 -6.28
C GLU A 103 -6.84 9.79 -6.63
N LEU A 104 -6.67 9.14 -7.79
CA LEU A 104 -7.48 7.99 -8.13
C LEU A 104 -7.27 6.82 -7.15
N PHE A 105 -6.02 6.50 -6.80
CA PHE A 105 -5.73 5.40 -5.88
C PHE A 105 -6.32 5.63 -4.48
N SER A 106 -6.28 6.87 -3.99
CA SER A 106 -6.89 7.20 -2.69
C SER A 106 -8.42 7.06 -2.75
N LEU A 107 -9.05 7.56 -3.81
CA LEU A 107 -10.49 7.43 -4.03
C LEU A 107 -10.92 5.97 -4.21
N TYR A 108 -10.09 5.17 -4.88
CA TYR A 108 -10.33 3.75 -5.04
C TYR A 108 -10.32 2.99 -3.71
N ALA A 109 -9.36 3.30 -2.83
CA ALA A 109 -9.30 2.73 -1.49
C ALA A 109 -10.58 3.06 -0.70
N GLU A 110 -11.07 4.30 -0.78
CA GLU A 110 -12.34 4.69 -0.15
C GLU A 110 -13.53 3.92 -0.72
N HIS A 111 -13.59 3.74 -2.05
CA HIS A 111 -14.66 2.98 -2.70
C HIS A 111 -14.69 1.51 -2.24
N VAL A 112 -13.53 0.87 -2.10
CA VAL A 112 -13.40 -0.50 -1.56
C VAL A 112 -13.96 -0.57 -0.13
N LEU A 113 -13.67 0.43 0.72
CA LEU A 113 -14.20 0.53 2.08
C LEU A 113 -15.73 0.74 2.11
N ILE A 114 -16.27 1.54 1.19
CA ILE A 114 -17.73 1.75 1.09
C ILE A 114 -18.40 0.45 0.64
N PHE A 115 -17.84 -0.23 -0.36
CA PHE A 115 -18.31 -1.53 -0.80
C PHE A 115 -18.35 -2.54 0.35
N THR A 116 -17.28 -2.63 1.16
CA THR A 116 -17.26 -3.56 2.30
C THR A 116 -18.32 -3.22 3.34
N LYS A 117 -18.51 -1.94 3.68
CA LYS A 117 -19.57 -1.51 4.61
C LYS A 117 -20.97 -1.83 4.08
N CYS A 118 -21.22 -1.63 2.78
CA CYS A 118 -22.51 -1.91 2.13
C CYS A 118 -22.82 -3.41 2.01
N ASN A 119 -21.79 -4.24 2.02
CA ASN A 119 -21.91 -5.70 1.95
C ASN A 119 -21.60 -6.40 3.29
N TYR A 120 -21.24 -5.65 4.33
CA TYR A 120 -21.01 -6.17 5.68
C TYR A 120 -22.27 -6.85 6.21
N GLY A 121 -22.16 -8.13 6.55
CA GLY A 121 -23.27 -8.95 7.04
C GLY A 121 -24.20 -9.52 5.95
N LYS A 122 -24.06 -9.09 4.69
CA LYS A 122 -24.60 -9.84 3.56
C LYS A 122 -23.60 -10.94 3.25
N LYS A 123 -23.73 -12.10 3.91
CA LYS A 123 -23.09 -13.32 3.42
C LYS A 123 -23.59 -13.54 1.99
N THR A 124 -22.80 -13.14 1.02
CA THR A 124 -23.17 -13.17 -0.38
C THR A 124 -23.48 -14.62 -0.71
N LYS A 125 -24.68 -14.88 -1.24
CA LYS A 125 -25.11 -16.20 -1.72
C LYS A 125 -24.38 -16.62 -3.00
N GLU A 126 -23.33 -15.90 -3.37
CA GLU A 126 -22.58 -16.06 -4.61
C GLU A 126 -21.29 -16.80 -4.31
N ILE A 127 -21.00 -17.80 -5.15
CA ILE A 127 -20.00 -18.83 -4.91
C ILE A 127 -18.56 -18.27 -4.87
N ASN A 128 -18.34 -17.05 -5.39
CA ASN A 128 -17.01 -16.44 -5.57
C ASN A 128 -16.83 -15.04 -4.91
N ALA A 129 -17.82 -14.53 -4.16
CA ALA A 129 -17.78 -13.15 -3.67
C ALA A 129 -16.57 -12.83 -2.78
N ASP A 130 -16.07 -13.84 -2.04
CA ASP A 130 -14.86 -13.71 -1.23
C ASP A 130 -13.59 -13.66 -2.10
N GLU A 131 -13.54 -14.41 -3.22
CA GLU A 131 -12.39 -14.42 -4.13
C GLU A 131 -12.24 -13.09 -4.86
N ASP A 132 -13.34 -12.51 -5.35
CA ASP A 132 -13.33 -11.20 -6.01
C ASP A 132 -12.90 -10.11 -5.02
N PHE A 133 -13.47 -10.12 -3.81
CA PHE A 133 -13.06 -9.20 -2.75
C PHE A 133 -11.55 -9.31 -2.42
N ASN A 134 -11.04 -10.53 -2.28
CA ASN A 134 -9.63 -10.80 -2.03
C ASN A 134 -8.74 -10.28 -3.16
N ALA A 135 -9.17 -10.42 -4.42
CA ALA A 135 -8.46 -9.92 -5.58
C ALA A 135 -8.38 -8.39 -5.60
N HIS A 136 -9.45 -7.71 -5.18
CA HIS A 136 -9.46 -6.26 -5.04
C HIS A 136 -8.51 -5.76 -3.94
N ILE A 137 -8.50 -6.42 -2.77
CA ILE A 137 -7.54 -6.07 -1.70
C ILE A 137 -6.10 -6.31 -2.15
N TYR A 138 -5.83 -7.45 -2.80
CA TYR A 138 -4.52 -7.73 -3.37
C TYR A 138 -4.08 -6.62 -4.34
N THR A 139 -4.98 -6.22 -5.25
CA THR A 139 -4.68 -5.19 -6.25
C THR A 139 -4.39 -3.84 -5.58
N LEU A 140 -5.17 -3.46 -4.57
CA LEU A 140 -4.94 -2.25 -3.79
C LEU A 140 -3.58 -2.27 -3.08
N LEU A 141 -3.25 -3.35 -2.36
CA LEU A 141 -1.94 -3.51 -1.72
C LEU A 141 -0.79 -3.48 -2.72
N ASN A 142 -0.99 -4.07 -3.90
CA ASN A 142 0.00 -4.06 -4.96
C ASN A 142 0.20 -2.64 -5.52
N CYS A 143 -0.87 -1.86 -5.71
CA CYS A 143 -0.78 -0.44 -6.10
C CYS A 143 0.04 0.36 -5.08
N LEU A 144 -0.21 0.17 -3.79
CA LEU A 144 0.54 0.85 -2.73
C LEU A 144 2.03 0.46 -2.75
N ASN A 145 2.35 -0.82 -3.00
CA ASN A 145 3.72 -1.28 -3.18
C ASN A 145 4.40 -0.62 -4.39
N HIS A 146 3.71 -0.53 -5.52
CA HIS A 146 4.23 0.12 -6.73
C HIS A 146 4.46 1.61 -6.53
N LEU A 147 3.58 2.26 -5.77
CA LEU A 147 3.73 3.66 -5.43
C LEU A 147 4.97 3.89 -4.54
N LEU A 148 5.10 3.10 -3.47
CA LEU A 148 6.24 3.20 -2.56
C LEU A 148 7.57 2.87 -3.25
N ALA A 149 7.59 1.86 -4.12
CA ALA A 149 8.77 1.48 -4.90
C ALA A 149 9.21 2.53 -5.93
N LYS A 150 8.44 3.60 -6.13
CA LYS A 150 8.77 4.69 -7.05
C LYS A 150 9.15 6.00 -6.38
N ASP A 151 9.19 6.04 -5.05
CA ASP A 151 9.81 7.17 -4.31
C ASP A 151 11.35 7.24 -4.52
N PHE A 152 11.91 6.35 -5.34
CA PHE A 152 13.26 6.46 -5.90
C PHE A 152 13.40 7.55 -6.97
N ILE A 153 12.30 8.11 -7.48
CA ILE A 153 12.31 9.20 -8.46
C ILE A 153 12.03 10.49 -7.69
N ASP A 154 13.09 11.24 -7.42
CA ASP A 154 13.06 12.53 -6.76
C ASP A 154 12.15 13.51 -7.53
N PHE A 155 10.91 13.69 -7.05
CA PHE A 155 9.95 14.65 -7.61
C PHE A 155 10.29 16.11 -7.23
N SER A 156 11.43 16.37 -6.55
CA SER A 156 11.80 17.72 -6.11
C SER A 156 12.30 18.65 -7.23
N ASN A 157 12.39 18.19 -8.48
CA ASN A 157 12.62 19.09 -9.61
C ASN A 157 11.30 19.66 -10.13
N ASP A 158 10.75 20.63 -9.42
CA ASP A 158 10.63 21.99 -9.96
C ASP A 158 10.05 22.97 -8.93
N ASN A 159 10.69 24.14 -8.87
CA ASN A 159 10.44 25.26 -7.96
C ASN A 159 8.97 25.73 -7.93
N SER A 160 8.10 25.05 -7.18
CA SER A 160 6.78 25.57 -6.84
C SER A 160 6.50 25.35 -5.35
N ALA A 161 6.37 26.46 -4.63
CA ALA A 161 6.27 26.54 -3.18
C ALA A 161 4.92 26.07 -2.60
N ASN A 162 4.34 24.98 -3.11
CA ASN A 162 3.04 24.47 -2.68
C ASN A 162 3.12 22.99 -2.30
N THR A 163 3.06 22.72 -0.99
CA THR A 163 2.72 21.42 -0.37
C THR A 163 3.30 20.19 -1.07
N GLU A 164 4.56 19.87 -0.79
CA GLU A 164 5.14 18.57 -1.16
C GLU A 164 4.30 17.44 -0.55
N VAL A 165 3.55 16.73 -1.38
CA VAL A 165 2.79 15.54 -0.97
C VAL A 165 3.80 14.42 -0.77
N ASN A 166 4.03 14.03 0.48
CA ASN A 166 4.96 12.94 0.81
C ASN A 166 4.35 11.59 0.41
N VAL A 167 5.05 10.82 -0.42
CA VAL A 167 4.61 9.50 -0.89
C VAL A 167 4.33 8.55 0.29
N GLY A 168 5.15 8.60 1.33
CA GLY A 168 4.94 7.83 2.56
C GLY A 168 3.62 8.16 3.27
N ASP A 169 3.17 9.42 3.23
CA ASP A 169 1.88 9.80 3.82
C ASP A 169 0.69 9.25 3.00
N VAL A 170 0.79 9.28 1.66
CA VAL A 170 -0.25 8.74 0.76
C VAL A 170 -0.35 7.22 0.90
N VAL A 171 0.80 6.54 0.88
CA VAL A 171 0.87 5.07 1.05
C VAL A 171 0.31 4.66 2.41
N LEU A 172 0.70 5.37 3.47
CA LEU A 172 0.19 5.09 4.81
C LEU A 172 -1.31 5.36 4.94
N TYR A 173 -1.82 6.41 4.30
CA TYR A 173 -3.26 6.68 4.27
C TYR A 173 -4.03 5.53 3.59
N GLY A 174 -3.53 5.04 2.44
CA GLY A 174 -4.10 3.86 1.78
C GLY A 174 -4.05 2.61 2.66
N LEU A 175 -2.93 2.40 3.37
CA LEU A 175 -2.77 1.29 4.31
C LEU A 175 -3.76 1.38 5.49
N ILE A 176 -3.97 2.58 6.04
CA ILE A 176 -4.92 2.85 7.14
C ILE A 176 -6.34 2.44 6.74
N ILE A 177 -6.74 2.71 5.49
CA ILE A 177 -8.04 2.29 4.96
C ILE A 177 -8.13 0.76 4.89
N CYS A 178 -7.02 0.08 4.59
CA CYS A 178 -6.96 -1.38 4.50
C CYS A 178 -6.92 -2.08 5.86
N LEU A 179 -6.36 -1.47 6.91
CA LEU A 179 -6.16 -2.11 8.22
C LEU A 179 -7.42 -2.79 8.79
N PRO A 180 -8.61 -2.14 8.81
CA PRO A 180 -9.84 -2.78 9.29
C PRO A 180 -10.26 -4.01 8.46
N LEU A 181 -9.97 -4.00 7.14
CA LEU A 181 -10.30 -5.08 6.22
C LEU A 181 -9.38 -6.28 6.40
N ILE A 182 -8.11 -6.01 6.69
CA ILE A 182 -7.10 -7.02 7.00
C ILE A 182 -7.44 -7.73 8.32
N GLN A 183 -8.02 -7.00 9.28
CA GLN A 183 -8.35 -7.53 10.60
C GLN A 183 -9.66 -8.34 10.61
N SER A 184 -10.59 -8.13 9.66
CA SER A 184 -11.94 -8.69 9.74
C SER A 184 -12.02 -10.19 9.38
N ASP A 185 -11.21 -10.71 8.44
CA ASP A 185 -11.48 -12.03 7.85
C ASP A 185 -10.23 -12.80 7.40
N ASN A 186 -9.44 -13.38 8.30
CA ASN A 186 -8.37 -14.37 7.98
C ASN A 186 -7.49 -14.03 6.74
N LEU A 187 -7.41 -12.75 6.35
CA LEU A 187 -7.01 -12.36 5.01
C LEU A 187 -5.51 -12.58 4.82
N LEU A 188 -4.77 -12.34 5.90
CA LEU A 188 -3.34 -12.62 6.01
C LEU A 188 -3.01 -14.12 6.06
N LYS A 189 -4.00 -15.02 6.07
CA LYS A 189 -3.76 -16.45 5.83
C LYS A 189 -3.64 -16.78 4.35
N ILE A 190 -4.08 -15.88 3.46
CA ILE A 190 -3.95 -16.04 2.02
C ILE A 190 -2.51 -15.64 1.63
N PRO A 191 -1.68 -16.57 1.12
CA PRO A 191 -0.24 -16.33 0.93
C PRO A 191 0.10 -15.16 0.01
N SER A 192 -0.66 -14.96 -1.06
CA SER A 192 -0.44 -13.85 -2.00
C SER A 192 -0.70 -12.49 -1.37
N ILE A 193 -1.76 -12.38 -0.55
CA ILE A 193 -2.13 -11.15 0.14
C ILE A 193 -1.16 -10.88 1.29
N SER A 194 -0.84 -11.89 2.09
CA SER A 194 0.09 -11.74 3.22
C SER A 194 1.47 -11.32 2.74
N SER A 195 2.03 -11.98 1.73
CA SER A 195 3.31 -11.61 1.12
C SER A 195 3.28 -10.17 0.59
N CYS A 196 2.23 -9.78 -0.13
CA CYS A 196 2.07 -8.42 -0.66
C CYS A 196 1.99 -7.37 0.47
N TYR A 197 1.24 -7.67 1.53
CA TYR A 197 1.08 -6.80 2.69
C TYR A 197 2.40 -6.61 3.47
N TYR A 198 3.08 -7.69 3.83
CA TYR A 198 4.31 -7.59 4.62
C TYR A 198 5.45 -6.95 3.85
N LYS A 199 5.49 -7.14 2.52
CA LYS A 199 6.42 -6.41 1.65
C LYS A 199 6.18 -4.90 1.70
N LEU A 200 4.92 -4.48 1.66
CA LEU A 200 4.53 -3.07 1.75
C LEU A 200 4.95 -2.48 3.10
N VAL A 201 4.60 -3.18 4.19
CA VAL A 201 4.87 -2.71 5.56
C VAL A 201 6.37 -2.62 5.84
N SER A 202 7.15 -3.64 5.45
CA SER A 202 8.61 -3.63 5.63
C SER A 202 9.26 -2.47 4.88
N SER A 203 8.92 -2.32 3.60
CA SER A 203 9.45 -1.24 2.75
C SER A 203 9.05 0.15 3.29
N LEU A 204 7.81 0.30 3.78
CA LEU A 204 7.32 1.57 4.30
C LEU A 204 8.05 1.95 5.59
N CYS A 205 8.34 0.98 6.44
CA CYS A 205 9.07 1.22 7.69
C CYS A 205 10.56 1.45 7.45
N GLU A 206 11.15 0.85 6.42
CA GLU A 206 12.54 1.11 6.02
C GLU A 206 12.74 2.57 5.59
N GLN A 207 11.81 3.12 4.80
CA GLN A 207 11.97 4.42 4.16
C GLN A 207 11.26 5.57 4.90
N HIS A 208 10.07 5.31 5.45
CA HIS A 208 9.16 6.33 6.00
C HIS A 208 8.66 5.99 7.40
N SER A 209 9.52 5.45 8.26
CA SER A 209 9.19 5.15 9.67
C SER A 209 8.57 6.34 10.41
N GLU A 210 8.98 7.58 10.07
CA GLU A 210 8.40 8.80 10.64
C GLU A 210 6.88 8.88 10.47
N CYS A 211 6.37 8.52 9.29
CA CYS A 211 4.96 8.65 8.95
C CYS A 211 4.11 7.73 9.84
N ILE A 212 4.60 6.53 10.17
CA ILE A 212 3.96 5.57 11.08
C ILE A 212 3.69 6.20 12.45
N PHE A 213 4.71 6.84 13.03
CA PHE A 213 4.59 7.47 14.35
C PHE A 213 3.77 8.77 14.32
N ARG A 214 3.77 9.48 13.19
CA ARG A 214 3.05 10.75 13.00
C ARG A 214 1.56 10.55 12.73
N LEU A 215 1.20 9.67 11.80
CA LEU A 215 -0.16 9.58 11.24
C LEU A 215 -1.06 8.53 11.92
N LEU A 216 -0.53 7.37 12.32
CA LEU A 216 -1.39 6.33 12.91
C LEU A 216 -1.89 6.78 14.27
N ASN A 217 -3.20 6.72 14.53
CA ASN A 217 -3.69 6.91 15.89
C ASN A 217 -3.35 5.69 16.78
N PRO A 218 -3.50 5.76 18.12
CA PRO A 218 -3.14 4.66 19.01
C PRO A 218 -3.84 3.33 18.68
N ASP A 219 -5.11 3.37 18.27
CA ASP A 219 -5.88 2.17 17.93
C ASP A 219 -5.36 1.51 16.65
N GLN A 220 -5.13 2.31 15.60
CA GLN A 220 -4.58 1.86 14.32
C GLN A 220 -3.16 1.32 14.49
N TYR A 221 -2.35 1.97 15.33
CA TYR A 221 -1.00 1.50 15.64
C TYR A 221 -1.02 0.16 16.38
N SER A 222 -1.96 -0.04 17.31
CA SER A 222 -2.18 -1.33 17.97
C SER A 222 -2.58 -2.43 16.97
N ILE A 223 -3.50 -2.13 16.05
CA ILE A 223 -3.89 -3.06 14.98
C ILE A 223 -2.68 -3.39 14.10
N PHE A 224 -1.91 -2.40 13.69
CA PHE A 224 -0.70 -2.57 12.91
C PHE A 224 0.35 -3.44 13.63
N LEU A 225 0.60 -3.25 14.92
CA LEU A 225 1.50 -4.13 15.66
C LEU A 225 0.95 -5.54 15.82
N SER A 226 -0.38 -5.71 15.90
CA SER A 226 -1.01 -7.03 15.96
C SER A 226 -0.84 -7.82 14.66
N THR A 227 -0.82 -7.16 13.50
CA THR A 227 -0.54 -7.83 12.22
C THR A 227 0.92 -8.24 12.10
N ILE A 228 1.86 -7.44 12.61
CA ILE A 228 3.29 -7.83 12.68
C ILE A 228 3.46 -9.08 13.55
N LYS A 229 2.84 -9.10 14.74
CA LYS A 229 2.88 -10.27 15.62
C LYS A 229 2.31 -11.52 14.94
N LEU A 230 1.16 -11.38 14.27
CA LEU A 230 0.58 -12.47 13.47
C LEU A 230 1.55 -12.97 12.39
N GLY A 231 2.34 -12.08 11.79
CA GLY A 231 3.34 -12.44 10.79
C GLY A 231 4.53 -13.19 11.36
N LEU A 232 4.93 -12.91 12.61
CA LEU A 232 5.97 -13.67 13.32
C LEU A 232 5.47 -15.06 13.75
N ASP A 233 4.20 -15.16 14.13
CA ASP A 233 3.55 -16.44 14.44
C ASP A 233 3.31 -17.30 13.18
N ASN A 234 3.30 -16.68 11.99
CA ASN A 234 3.23 -17.37 10.70
C ASN A 234 4.62 -17.90 10.34
N TYR A 235 4.83 -19.22 10.42
CA TYR A 235 6.09 -19.93 10.15
C TYR A 235 6.64 -19.85 8.70
N ASP A 236 6.33 -18.80 7.94
CA ASP A 236 6.96 -18.49 6.66
C ASP A 236 8.21 -17.64 6.90
N ASN A 237 9.38 -18.16 6.53
CA ASN A 237 10.65 -17.50 6.82
C ASN A 237 10.76 -16.09 6.19
N GLU A 238 10.21 -15.86 4.99
CA GLU A 238 10.27 -14.55 4.34
C GLU A 238 9.37 -13.54 5.05
N ILE A 239 8.18 -13.96 5.48
CA ILE A 239 7.27 -13.10 6.25
C ILE A 239 7.88 -12.77 7.61
N CYS A 240 8.41 -13.78 8.32
CA CYS A 240 9.11 -13.57 9.58
C CYS A 240 10.26 -12.57 9.42
N LYS A 241 11.07 -12.70 8.38
CA LYS A 241 12.16 -11.77 8.08
C LYS A 241 11.66 -10.34 7.91
N MET A 242 10.64 -10.14 7.06
CA MET A 242 10.04 -8.82 6.83
C MET A 242 9.46 -8.21 8.11
N CYS A 243 8.83 -9.02 8.97
CA CYS A 243 8.33 -8.56 10.27
C CYS A 243 9.47 -8.14 11.22
N LEU A 244 10.56 -8.92 11.28
CA LEU A 244 11.73 -8.60 12.09
C LEU A 244 12.43 -7.32 11.62
N GLU A 245 12.59 -7.15 10.30
CA GLU A 245 13.12 -5.93 9.68
C GLU A 245 12.22 -4.72 9.97
N THR A 246 10.89 -4.90 9.91
CA THR A 246 9.92 -3.86 10.26
C THR A 246 10.12 -3.39 11.69
N ILE A 247 10.19 -4.32 12.66
CA ILE A 247 10.41 -3.99 14.08
C ILE A 247 11.76 -3.29 14.26
N GLN A 248 12.80 -3.78 13.60
CA GLN A 248 14.14 -3.20 13.67
C GLN A 248 14.14 -1.75 13.18
N ASN A 249 13.52 -1.46 12.04
CA ASN A 249 13.45 -0.11 11.47
C ASN A 249 12.65 0.87 12.35
N LEU A 250 11.52 0.43 12.90
CA LEU A 250 10.74 1.24 13.86
C LEU A 250 11.53 1.52 15.14
N THR A 251 12.31 0.55 15.61
CA THR A 251 13.15 0.68 16.80
C THR A 251 14.33 1.62 16.55
N LEU A 252 15.00 1.50 15.40
CA LEU A 252 16.08 2.42 14.99
C LEU A 252 15.59 3.86 14.90
N TYR A 253 14.41 4.07 14.33
CA TYR A 253 13.79 5.40 14.32
C TYR A 253 13.51 5.92 15.73
N THR A 254 12.96 5.07 16.61
CA THR A 254 12.74 5.41 18.02
C THR A 254 14.04 5.85 18.71
N MET A 255 15.13 5.10 18.53
CA MET A 255 16.44 5.45 19.09
C MET A 255 16.94 6.80 18.56
N LYS A 256 16.72 7.09 17.27
CA LYS A 256 17.07 8.38 16.66
C LYS A 256 16.27 9.52 17.32
N GLN A 257 14.99 9.31 17.60
CA GLN A 257 14.13 10.33 18.24
C GLN A 257 14.42 10.52 19.74
N GLN A 258 14.75 9.45 20.46
CA GLN A 258 15.21 9.53 21.85
C GLN A 258 16.47 10.39 21.98
N LYS A 259 17.44 10.26 21.04
CA LYS A 259 18.64 11.13 20.99
C LYS A 259 18.30 12.61 20.78
N LEU A 260 17.17 12.90 20.14
CA LEU A 260 16.66 14.25 19.90
C LEU A 260 15.74 14.75 21.03
N ASN A 261 15.60 14.00 22.13
CA ASN A 261 14.67 14.26 23.24
C ASN A 261 13.19 14.35 22.83
N GLN A 262 12.81 13.70 21.72
CA GLN A 262 11.44 13.63 21.23
C GLN A 262 10.86 12.25 21.54
N THR A 263 10.24 12.10 22.72
CA THR A 263 9.63 10.83 23.13
C THR A 263 8.17 10.79 22.70
N ASN A 264 7.80 9.79 21.90
CA ASN A 264 6.42 9.52 21.51
C ASN A 264 5.87 8.36 22.36
N GLU A 265 4.67 8.46 22.91
CA GLU A 265 4.07 7.39 23.73
C GLU A 265 3.95 6.06 22.98
N LYS A 266 3.82 6.10 21.65
CA LYS A 266 3.77 4.92 20.77
C LYS A 266 5.05 4.08 20.81
N THR A 267 6.18 4.65 21.20
CA THR A 267 7.43 3.89 21.28
C THR A 267 7.36 2.83 22.37
N LYS A 268 6.54 3.02 23.41
CA LYS A 268 6.40 2.03 24.49
C LYS A 268 5.80 0.70 24.02
N TYR A 269 5.01 0.68 22.95
CA TYR A 269 4.45 -0.59 22.48
C TYR A 269 5.49 -1.53 21.86
N LEU A 270 6.61 -1.00 21.36
CA LEU A 270 7.71 -1.81 20.81
C LEU A 270 8.45 -2.60 21.90
N GLU A 271 8.41 -2.10 23.13
CA GLU A 271 9.00 -2.75 24.30
C GLU A 271 8.43 -4.17 24.51
N HIS A 272 7.15 -4.39 24.22
CA HIS A 272 6.51 -5.70 24.32
C HIS A 272 7.05 -6.75 23.33
N PHE A 273 7.67 -6.33 22.22
CA PHE A 273 8.31 -7.26 21.29
C PHE A 273 9.63 -7.80 21.85
N LEU A 274 10.28 -7.10 22.79
CA LEU A 274 11.50 -7.61 23.43
C LEU A 274 11.20 -8.89 24.24
N ASP A 275 10.17 -8.84 25.10
CA ASP A 275 9.74 -9.99 25.89
C ASP A 275 9.35 -11.17 24.99
N TYR A 276 8.56 -10.90 23.96
CA TYR A 276 8.07 -11.90 23.02
C TYR A 276 9.22 -12.57 22.25
N LEU A 277 10.14 -11.80 21.65
CA LEU A 277 11.24 -12.34 20.86
C LEU A 277 12.26 -13.09 21.72
N LEU A 278 12.50 -12.65 22.96
CA LEU A 278 13.37 -13.38 23.90
C LEU A 278 12.77 -14.74 24.29
N GLN A 279 11.45 -14.81 24.53
CA GLN A 279 10.77 -16.08 24.77
C GLN A 279 10.80 -16.98 23.55
N GLU A 280 10.53 -16.44 22.35
CA GLU A 280 10.57 -17.20 21.10
C GLU A 280 11.96 -17.78 20.82
N ILE A 281 13.05 -17.04 21.02
CA ILE A 281 14.42 -17.58 20.86
C ILE A 281 14.64 -18.81 21.72
N VAL A 282 14.26 -18.76 23.00
CA VAL A 282 14.47 -19.85 23.93
C VAL A 282 13.74 -21.11 23.45
N ILE A 283 12.61 -20.95 22.77
CA ILE A 283 11.77 -22.03 22.28
C ILE A 283 12.23 -22.54 20.89
N THR A 284 12.73 -21.67 20.01
CA THR A 284 12.93 -21.94 18.57
C THR A 284 14.38 -22.03 18.11
N THR A 285 15.36 -22.12 19.02
CA THR A 285 16.81 -22.24 18.71
C THR A 285 17.20 -23.29 17.66
N THR A 286 16.32 -24.24 17.30
CA THR A 286 16.57 -25.26 16.28
C THR A 286 15.91 -25.02 14.91
N THR A 287 14.98 -24.08 14.76
CA THR A 287 14.16 -23.94 13.53
C THR A 287 14.43 -22.68 12.70
N LEU A 288 15.11 -21.65 13.25
CA LEU A 288 15.28 -20.33 12.61
C LEU A 288 16.73 -20.04 12.18
N SER A 289 17.50 -21.05 11.76
CA SER A 289 18.91 -20.90 11.32
C SER A 289 19.12 -19.74 10.33
N ASP A 290 18.24 -19.65 9.32
CA ASP A 290 18.37 -18.68 8.23
C ASP A 290 17.94 -17.26 8.63
N LEU A 291 17.27 -17.11 9.78
CA LEU A 291 16.74 -15.86 10.30
C LEU A 291 17.55 -15.31 11.47
N PHE A 292 18.58 -16.04 11.90
CA PHE A 292 19.32 -15.73 13.11
C PHE A 292 19.97 -14.34 13.06
N ASP A 293 20.53 -13.95 11.92
CA ASP A 293 21.17 -12.64 11.75
C ASP A 293 20.16 -11.49 11.89
N THR A 294 19.01 -11.60 11.22
CA THR A 294 17.95 -10.59 11.31
C THR A 294 17.37 -10.53 12.72
N LEU A 295 17.08 -11.68 13.33
CA LEU A 295 16.54 -11.78 14.68
C LEU A 295 17.51 -11.17 15.72
N ALA A 296 18.80 -11.49 15.62
CA ALA A 296 19.83 -10.94 16.49
C ALA A 296 19.93 -9.41 16.32
N GLY A 297 19.88 -8.92 15.07
CA GLY A 297 19.84 -7.49 14.77
C GLY A 297 18.64 -6.78 15.40
N THR A 298 17.44 -7.31 15.22
CA THR A 298 16.20 -6.76 15.80
C THR A 298 16.29 -6.69 17.33
N ILE A 299 16.70 -7.78 17.99
CA ILE A 299 16.78 -7.81 19.46
C ILE A 299 17.86 -6.88 19.98
N TYR A 300 19.02 -6.84 19.33
CA TYR A 300 20.06 -5.88 19.70
C TYR A 300 19.52 -4.45 19.67
N THR A 301 18.79 -4.06 18.61
CA THR A 301 18.19 -2.73 18.55
C THR A 301 17.15 -2.48 19.65
N LEU A 302 16.32 -3.48 19.98
CA LEU A 302 15.34 -3.37 21.06
C LEU A 302 16.00 -3.24 22.44
N ILE A 303 17.05 -4.01 22.74
CA ILE A 303 17.81 -3.89 23.99
C ILE A 303 18.43 -2.49 24.10
N CYS A 304 18.99 -1.96 23.01
CA CYS A 304 19.54 -0.61 23.01
C CYS A 304 18.48 0.48 23.21
N ALA A 305 17.27 0.28 22.70
CA ALA A 305 16.16 1.23 22.86
C ALA A 305 15.48 1.14 24.24
N TYR A 306 15.45 -0.04 24.86
CA TYR A 306 14.75 -0.34 26.13
C TYR A 306 15.63 -1.13 27.12
N PRO A 307 16.76 -0.57 27.59
CA PRO A 307 17.67 -1.30 28.49
C PRO A 307 17.00 -1.66 29.83
N ASN A 308 16.11 -0.81 30.34
CA ASN A 308 15.44 -1.04 31.62
C ASN A 308 14.50 -2.26 31.60
N GLN A 309 13.77 -2.46 30.49
CA GLN A 309 12.94 -3.64 30.28
C GLN A 309 13.80 -4.90 30.29
N PHE A 310 14.91 -4.89 29.54
CA PHE A 310 15.81 -6.04 29.46
C PHE A 310 16.34 -6.47 30.85
N TYR A 311 16.72 -5.51 31.69
CA TYR A 311 17.14 -5.79 33.08
C TYR A 311 16.01 -6.33 33.97
N HIS A 312 14.74 -6.10 33.63
CA HIS A 312 13.60 -6.66 34.37
C HIS A 312 13.26 -8.09 33.90
N ILE A 313 13.63 -8.47 32.68
CA ILE A 313 13.40 -9.81 32.13
C ILE A 313 14.46 -10.81 32.62
N LEU A 314 15.71 -10.36 32.83
CA LEU A 314 16.82 -11.13 33.40
C LEU A 314 16.66 -11.40 34.90
#